data_AF-A0A9P6ENP6-F1
#
_entry.id   AF-A0A9P6ENP6-F1
#
_cell.length_a   1.000
_cell.length_b   1.000
_cell.length_c   1.000
_cell.angle_alpha   90.00
_cell.angle_beta   90.00
_cell.angle_gamma   90.00
#
_symmetry.space_group_name_H-M   'P 1'
#
loop_
_entity.id
_entity.type
_entity.pdbx_description
1 polymer ?
#
loop_
_entity_poly.entity_id
_entity_poly.type
_entity_poly.pdbx_seq_one_letter_code
_entity_poly.pdbx_strand_id
1 'polypeptide(L)'
;MDNILLEVNVLLKGLNEDLEPNLGDGIDVCYRISGDAIAVPLPGSISSLPQSYIPVSGPYDLAPTTITPSSSPSPSSSNMPPSFPNTALGGTFDHLHAGHKILLSMAAWITHSKLIVGLTSDVLLVSKSYASVLESFSTRSARVSSFVEFFKPGLTIDIQAINDVYGPTGWDPDIQALVVSKETLNGGEKIRARRKEKNLPALKTFLIDVVSATSASLEHEDVEWLKENKLSSTEVRRWIVAKEKGKQGAEEVEKERSEVGKELIEVLKNEVT
;
A
#
# COMPACT_ATOMS: atom_id res chain seq x y z
N MET A 1 -13.94 -12.30 13.50
CA MET A 1 -12.65 -11.68 13.10
C MET A 1 -12.51 -11.75 11.57
N ASP A 2 -13.45 -11.14 10.85
CA ASP A 2 -13.54 -11.25 9.37
C ASP A 2 -12.80 -10.13 8.62
N ASN A 3 -12.18 -9.20 9.34
CA ASN A 3 -11.50 -8.04 8.77
C ASN A 3 -10.03 -8.39 8.50
N ILE A 4 -9.80 -9.24 7.50
CA ILE A 4 -8.46 -9.59 7.03
C ILE A 4 -7.84 -8.46 6.20
N LEU A 5 -8.62 -7.49 5.75
CA LEU A 5 -8.13 -6.34 4.99
C LEU A 5 -8.39 -5.08 5.82
N LEU A 6 -7.40 -4.66 6.60
CA LEU A 6 -7.38 -3.30 7.13
C LEU A 6 -7.14 -2.35 5.95
N GLU A 7 -8.15 -1.59 5.56
CA GLU A 7 -8.00 -0.59 4.51
C GLU A 7 -7.37 0.68 5.09
N VAL A 8 -6.04 0.75 5.02
CA VAL A 8 -5.29 1.94 5.43
C VAL A 8 -5.09 2.85 4.23
N ASN A 9 -5.54 4.10 4.32
CA ASN A 9 -5.23 5.14 3.34
C ASN A 9 -4.32 6.19 3.99
N VAL A 10 -3.44 6.76 3.18
CA VAL A 10 -2.45 7.74 3.63
C VAL A 10 -2.61 8.97 2.75
N LEU A 11 -2.77 10.14 3.37
CA LEU A 11 -2.85 11.42 2.68
C LEU A 11 -1.64 12.25 3.08
N LEU A 12 -0.90 12.77 2.10
CA LEU A 12 0.18 13.70 2.32
C LEU A 12 -0.34 15.13 2.12
N LYS A 13 -0.24 15.95 3.17
CA LYS A 13 -0.73 17.32 3.15
C LYS A 13 0.23 18.29 3.82
N GLY A 14 0.37 19.50 3.27
CA GLY A 14 1.16 20.55 3.90
C GLY A 14 0.53 21.04 5.21
N LEU A 15 1.35 21.51 6.16
CA LEU A 15 0.87 22.07 7.43
C LEU A 15 0.02 23.34 7.27
N ASN A 16 -0.01 23.94 6.08
CA ASN A 16 -0.77 25.15 5.76
C ASN A 16 -1.91 24.87 4.77
N GLU A 17 -2.22 23.60 4.49
CA GLU A 17 -3.25 23.23 3.52
C GLU A 17 -4.50 22.72 4.26
N ASP A 18 -5.67 23.23 3.90
CA ASP A 18 -6.94 22.88 4.54
C ASP A 18 -7.38 21.46 4.21
N LEU A 19 -7.70 20.64 5.21
CA LEU A 19 -8.26 19.29 5.00
C LEU A 19 -9.70 19.36 4.47
N GLU A 20 -10.06 18.43 3.58
CA GLU A 20 -11.43 18.35 3.05
C GLU A 20 -12.44 18.13 4.17
N PRO A 21 -13.57 18.87 4.21
CA PRO A 21 -14.54 18.80 5.30
C PRO A 21 -15.10 17.40 5.57
N ASN A 22 -15.19 16.58 4.52
CA ASN A 22 -15.78 15.24 4.52
C ASN A 22 -14.73 14.11 4.56
N LEU A 23 -13.46 14.42 4.88
CA LEU A 23 -12.39 13.42 4.91
C LEU A 23 -12.64 12.29 5.92
N GLY A 24 -13.41 12.53 6.98
CA GLY A 24 -13.80 11.52 7.97
C GLY A 24 -14.95 10.61 7.57
N ASP A 25 -15.60 10.85 6.42
CA ASP A 25 -16.77 10.07 6.01
C ASP A 25 -16.39 8.60 5.76
N GLY A 26 -17.09 7.68 6.43
CA GLY A 26 -16.82 6.24 6.32
C GLY A 26 -15.59 5.76 7.11
N ILE A 27 -15.00 6.60 7.96
CA ILE A 27 -13.91 6.22 8.86
C ILE A 27 -14.48 5.86 10.24
N ASP A 28 -14.09 4.70 10.77
CA ASP A 28 -14.57 4.22 12.08
C ASP A 28 -13.80 4.80 13.27
N VAL A 29 -12.50 5.07 13.09
CA VAL A 29 -11.58 5.47 14.16
C VAL A 29 -10.45 6.35 13.62
N CYS A 30 -10.05 7.36 14.39
CA CYS A 30 -8.90 8.20 14.09
C CYS A 30 -7.73 7.83 15.02
N TYR A 31 -6.59 7.43 14.43
CA TYR A 31 -5.35 7.23 15.18
C TYR A 31 -4.46 8.47 15.04
N ARG A 32 -3.95 8.98 16.18
CA ARG A 32 -3.05 10.14 16.24
C ARG A 32 -1.71 9.73 16.81
N ILE A 33 -0.63 10.31 16.34
CA ILE A 33 0.69 10.09 16.94
C ILE A 33 0.86 11.03 18.14
N SER A 34 1.27 10.49 19.29
CA SER A 34 1.52 11.30 20.49
C SER A 34 2.63 12.33 20.22
N GLY A 35 2.35 13.59 20.55
CA GLY A 35 3.28 14.70 20.31
C GLY A 35 3.17 15.37 18.93
N ASP A 36 2.32 14.84 18.03
CA ASP A 36 2.05 15.46 16.74
C ASP A 36 1.21 16.74 16.91
N ALA A 37 1.76 17.87 16.45
CA ALA A 37 1.16 19.19 16.48
C ALA A 37 0.71 19.58 15.07
N ILE A 38 -0.46 19.09 14.65
CA ILE A 38 -1.10 19.56 13.44
C ILE A 38 -1.52 21.03 13.67
N ALA A 39 -0.92 21.96 12.92
CA ALA A 39 -1.19 23.39 13.04
C ALA A 39 -2.61 23.78 12.56
N VAL A 40 -3.25 22.91 11.76
CA VAL A 40 -4.59 23.10 11.19
C VAL A 40 -5.63 22.38 12.05
N PRO A 41 -6.78 23.01 12.38
CA PRO A 41 -7.88 22.32 13.05
C PRO A 41 -8.40 21.17 12.18
N LEU A 42 -8.54 19.98 12.77
CA LEU A 42 -9.12 18.83 12.08
C LEU A 42 -10.59 19.13 11.70
N PRO A 43 -11.04 18.72 10.50
CA PRO A 43 -12.44 18.81 10.11
C PRO A 43 -13.38 18.17 11.13
N GLY A 44 -14.61 18.68 11.19
CA GLY A 44 -15.67 18.13 12.04
C GLY A 44 -15.79 16.61 11.91
N SER A 45 -15.80 16.11 10.67
CA SER A 45 -15.90 14.69 10.32
C SER A 45 -14.82 13.80 10.93
N ILE A 46 -13.61 14.33 11.17
CA ILE A 46 -12.51 13.59 11.81
C ILE A 46 -12.54 13.79 13.32
N SER A 47 -12.74 15.04 13.77
CA SER A 47 -12.69 15.41 15.19
C SER A 47 -13.76 14.69 16.03
N SER A 48 -14.89 14.31 15.42
CA SER A 48 -15.98 13.58 16.07
C SER A 48 -15.76 12.07 16.19
N LEU A 49 -14.73 11.51 15.53
CA LEU A 49 -14.46 10.07 15.57
C LEU A 49 -13.84 9.66 16.91
N PRO A 50 -13.98 8.38 17.32
CA PRO A 50 -13.16 7.82 18.38
C PRO A 50 -11.68 8.05 18.09
N GLN A 51 -10.95 8.68 19.02
CA GLN A 51 -9.53 8.98 18.86
C GLN A 51 -8.67 8.06 19.72
N SER A 52 -7.64 7.47 19.14
CA SER A 52 -6.62 6.71 19.84
C SER A 52 -5.24 7.32 19.58
N TYR A 53 -4.43 7.48 20.63
CA TYR A 53 -3.08 8.01 20.49
C TYR A 53 -2.06 6.87 20.49
N ILE A 54 -1.27 6.80 19.43
CA ILE A 54 -0.16 5.88 19.28
C ILE A 54 1.07 6.56 19.87
N PRO A 55 1.66 6.01 20.96
CA PRO A 55 2.90 6.55 21.51
C PRO A 55 4.04 6.37 20.49
N VAL A 56 4.89 7.38 20.37
CA VAL A 56 6.15 7.26 19.63
C VAL A 56 7.12 6.45 20.49
N SER A 57 7.11 5.13 20.35
CA SER A 57 8.09 4.26 21.01
C SER A 57 9.16 3.89 19.99
N GLY A 58 10.24 4.69 19.91
CA GLY A 58 11.37 4.42 19.03
C GLY A 58 12.57 5.32 19.32
N PRO A 59 13.79 4.97 18.87
CA PRO A 59 15.02 5.71 19.17
C PRO A 59 15.11 7.11 18.54
N TYR A 60 14.05 7.58 17.89
CA TYR A 60 13.89 8.92 17.33
C TYR A 60 13.13 9.80 18.33
N ASP A 61 13.63 9.86 19.56
CA ASP A 61 13.21 10.82 20.56
C ASP A 61 13.65 12.22 20.07
N LEU A 62 12.91 12.76 19.09
CA LEU A 62 12.97 14.18 18.78
C LEU A 62 12.27 14.86 19.94
N ALA A 63 13.04 15.13 21.00
CA ALA A 63 12.60 15.92 22.13
C ALA A 63 11.81 17.14 21.61
N PRO A 64 10.65 17.46 22.20
CA PRO A 64 9.86 18.59 21.78
C PRO A 64 10.73 19.84 21.93
N THR A 65 11.23 20.35 20.80
CA THR A 65 12.06 21.55 20.82
C THR A 65 11.11 22.71 21.06
N THR A 66 11.04 23.15 22.31
CA THR A 66 10.39 24.40 22.70
C THR A 66 11.05 25.52 21.88
N ILE A 67 10.34 26.02 20.87
CA ILE A 67 10.81 27.12 20.04
C ILE A 67 10.80 28.38 20.90
N THR A 68 11.94 28.75 21.46
CA THR A 68 12.16 30.09 22.02
C THR A 68 12.47 31.05 20.86
N PRO A 69 11.80 32.21 20.78
CA PRO A 69 12.07 33.17 19.73
C PRO A 69 13.31 33.99 20.13
N SER A 70 14.50 33.55 19.73
CA SER A 70 15.68 34.42 19.82
C SER A 70 16.76 34.05 18.81
N SER A 71 17.17 35.09 18.07
CA SER A 71 18.34 35.20 17.17
C SER A 71 18.36 34.32 15.92
N SER A 72 17.74 34.85 14.87
CA SER A 72 18.17 34.82 13.44
C SER A 72 18.86 33.55 12.92
N PRO A 73 18.13 32.66 12.23
CA PRO A 73 18.73 31.61 11.41
C PRO A 73 18.94 32.05 9.97
N SER A 74 20.15 31.80 9.47
CA SER A 74 20.57 31.81 8.07
C SER A 74 19.74 30.79 7.24
N PRO A 75 19.59 30.99 5.91
CA PRO A 75 18.70 30.15 5.12
C PRO A 75 19.35 28.80 4.78
N SER A 76 18.51 27.75 4.83
CA SER A 76 18.60 26.48 4.11
C SER A 76 19.56 25.38 4.61
N SER A 77 19.05 24.58 5.55
CA SER A 77 19.16 23.11 5.46
C SER A 77 17.78 22.53 5.73
N SER A 78 16.97 22.38 4.68
CA SER A 78 15.69 21.70 4.78
C SER A 78 15.94 20.25 5.21
N ASN A 79 15.45 19.85 6.37
CA ASN A 79 15.40 18.43 6.82
C ASN A 79 14.47 17.55 5.94
N MET A 80 14.17 17.95 4.71
CA MET A 80 13.40 17.13 3.77
C MET A 80 14.34 16.18 3.03
N PRO A 81 13.92 14.92 2.81
CA PRO A 81 14.66 14.03 1.95
C PRO A 81 14.80 14.64 0.54
N PRO A 82 15.90 14.34 -0.17
CA PRO A 82 16.07 14.81 -1.54
C PRO A 82 14.89 14.39 -2.41
N SER A 83 14.33 15.33 -3.16
CA SER A 83 13.30 15.06 -4.16
C SER A 83 13.91 14.99 -5.56
N PHE A 84 13.27 14.22 -6.44
CA PHE A 84 13.74 13.95 -7.79
C PHE A 84 12.62 14.24 -8.80
N PRO A 85 12.91 14.87 -9.96
CA PRO A 85 11.90 15.14 -10.98
C PRO A 85 11.13 13.89 -11.38
N ASN A 86 11.84 12.84 -11.78
CA ASN A 86 11.25 11.58 -12.20
C ASN A 86 11.81 10.41 -11.38
N THR A 87 10.90 9.63 -10.79
CA THR A 87 11.27 8.41 -10.07
C THR A 87 10.50 7.22 -10.61
N ALA A 88 11.07 6.03 -10.44
CA ALA A 88 10.47 4.78 -10.87
C ALA A 88 10.37 3.79 -9.72
N LEU A 89 9.31 2.99 -9.73
CA LEU A 89 9.23 1.72 -9.00
C LEU A 89 8.55 0.66 -9.87
N GLY A 90 8.77 -0.61 -9.56
CA GLY A 90 8.17 -1.73 -10.26
C GLY A 90 7.58 -2.75 -9.30
N GLY A 91 6.51 -3.41 -9.71
CA GLY A 91 5.84 -4.43 -8.91
C GLY A 91 4.62 -5.01 -9.60
N THR A 92 4.05 -6.06 -9.01
CA THR A 92 2.76 -6.57 -9.48
C THR A 92 1.61 -5.72 -8.96
N PHE A 93 1.68 -5.26 -7.70
CA PHE A 93 0.61 -4.51 -7.03
C PHE A 93 -0.75 -5.23 -7.05
N ASP A 94 -0.71 -6.56 -6.92
CA ASP A 94 -1.90 -7.41 -6.81
C ASP A 94 -2.49 -7.29 -5.41
N HIS A 95 -3.80 -7.03 -5.34
CA HIS A 95 -4.53 -6.76 -4.11
C HIS A 95 -3.82 -5.73 -3.24
N LEU A 96 -3.85 -4.47 -3.68
CA LEU A 96 -3.09 -3.35 -3.10
C LEU A 96 -3.19 -3.25 -1.56
N HIS A 97 -2.29 -3.93 -0.86
CA HIS A 97 -2.22 -4.03 0.59
C HIS A 97 -1.24 -3.00 1.18
N ALA A 98 -1.18 -2.89 2.51
CA ALA A 98 -0.39 -1.88 3.21
C ALA A 98 1.10 -1.89 2.81
N GLY A 99 1.69 -3.05 2.57
CA GLY A 99 3.07 -3.14 2.10
C GLY A 99 3.32 -2.43 0.75
N HIS A 100 2.42 -2.60 -0.22
CA HIS A 100 2.47 -1.83 -1.47
C HIS A 100 2.23 -0.34 -1.25
N LYS A 101 1.30 0.01 -0.37
CA LYS A 101 0.97 1.41 -0.05
C LYS A 101 2.17 2.15 0.56
N ILE A 102 2.93 1.52 1.46
CA ILE A 102 4.18 2.07 2.00
C ILE A 102 5.18 2.35 0.87
N LEU A 103 5.40 1.37 -0.01
CA LEU A 103 6.34 1.52 -1.13
C LEU A 103 5.94 2.67 -2.07
N LEU A 104 4.66 2.75 -2.44
CA LEU A 104 4.09 3.79 -3.28
C LEU A 104 4.15 5.17 -2.62
N SER A 105 3.80 5.26 -1.33
CA SER A 105 3.89 6.50 -0.55
C SER A 105 5.32 7.04 -0.51
N MET A 106 6.31 6.19 -0.24
CA MET A 106 7.71 6.61 -0.22
C MET A 106 8.20 7.06 -1.60
N ALA A 107 7.78 6.38 -2.67
CA ALA A 107 8.13 6.79 -4.02
C ALA A 107 7.48 8.12 -4.40
N ALA A 108 6.19 8.30 -4.15
CA ALA A 108 5.48 9.55 -4.39
C ALA A 108 6.04 10.71 -3.55
N TRP A 109 6.45 10.44 -2.31
CA TRP A 109 7.05 11.42 -1.41
C TRP A 109 8.33 12.04 -2.00
N ILE A 110 9.25 11.21 -2.48
CA ILE A 110 10.52 11.67 -3.08
C ILE A 110 10.37 12.15 -4.54
N THR A 111 9.19 12.02 -5.15
CA THR A 111 8.95 12.45 -6.52
C THR A 111 8.45 13.88 -6.57
N HIS A 112 9.04 14.70 -7.43
CA HIS A 112 8.62 16.07 -7.65
C HIS A 112 7.65 16.21 -8.83
N SER A 113 7.94 15.60 -9.98
CA SER A 113 7.18 15.81 -11.22
C SER A 113 6.41 14.59 -11.66
N LYS A 114 7.09 13.47 -11.95
CA LYS A 114 6.48 12.27 -12.52
C LYS A 114 6.90 10.99 -11.81
N LEU A 115 5.92 10.22 -11.36
CA LEU A 115 6.13 8.88 -10.82
C LEU A 115 5.81 7.83 -11.87
N ILE A 116 6.82 7.05 -12.26
CA ILE A 116 6.68 5.93 -13.20
C ILE A 116 6.45 4.65 -12.40
N VAL A 117 5.31 3.99 -12.65
CA VAL A 117 4.98 2.72 -12.00
C VAL A 117 4.97 1.60 -13.03
N GLY A 118 6.00 0.75 -12.97
CA GLY A 118 6.09 -0.47 -13.76
C GLY A 118 5.17 -1.57 -13.19
N LEU A 119 4.04 -1.82 -13.84
CA LEU A 119 3.12 -2.90 -13.49
C LEU A 119 3.44 -4.15 -14.29
N THR A 120 3.72 -5.25 -13.59
CA THR A 120 3.90 -6.56 -14.23
C THR A 120 2.66 -6.90 -15.08
N SER A 121 2.88 -7.26 -16.34
CA SER A 121 1.80 -7.68 -17.25
C SER A 121 1.22 -9.04 -16.83
N ASP A 122 -0.03 -9.30 -17.20
CA ASP A 122 -0.72 -10.55 -16.85
C ASP A 122 -0.02 -11.80 -17.42
N VAL A 123 0.72 -11.65 -18.53
CA VAL A 123 1.50 -12.72 -19.18
C VAL A 123 2.57 -13.30 -18.25
N LEU A 124 3.16 -12.48 -17.38
CA LEU A 124 4.18 -12.91 -16.42
C LEU A 124 3.59 -13.44 -15.10
N LEU A 125 2.27 -13.42 -14.94
CA LEU A 125 1.59 -13.72 -13.67
C LEU A 125 0.88 -15.09 -13.68
N VAL A 126 0.82 -15.76 -14.83
CA VAL A 126 0.08 -17.02 -15.03
C VAL A 126 0.54 -18.18 -14.14
N SER A 127 1.77 -18.14 -13.63
CA SER A 127 2.34 -19.19 -12.76
C SER A 127 2.15 -18.93 -11.26
N LYS A 128 1.46 -17.85 -10.87
CA LYS A 128 1.27 -17.52 -9.46
C LYS A 128 0.24 -18.43 -8.78
N SER A 129 0.48 -18.77 -7.52
CA SER A 129 -0.47 -19.50 -6.67
C SER A 129 -1.82 -18.76 -6.62
N TYR A 130 -2.94 -19.48 -6.65
CA TYR A 130 -4.28 -18.87 -6.63
C TYR A 130 -4.51 -17.86 -7.77
N ALA A 131 -3.98 -18.12 -8.97
CA ALA A 131 -4.13 -17.24 -10.12
C ALA A 131 -5.59 -16.90 -10.49
N SER A 132 -6.56 -17.75 -10.10
CA SER A 132 -7.99 -17.54 -10.35
C SER A 132 -8.55 -16.26 -9.72
N VAL A 133 -7.94 -15.79 -8.63
CA VAL A 133 -8.36 -14.58 -7.92
C VAL A 133 -7.43 -13.40 -8.19
N LEU A 134 -6.46 -13.52 -9.10
CA LEU A 134 -5.51 -12.46 -9.42
C LEU A 134 -6.21 -11.26 -10.08
N GLU A 135 -5.83 -10.05 -9.66
CA GLU A 135 -6.42 -8.84 -10.22
C GLU A 135 -5.92 -8.57 -11.65
N SER A 136 -6.86 -8.25 -12.54
CA SER A 136 -6.54 -7.84 -13.91
C SER A 136 -5.58 -6.65 -13.95
N PHE A 137 -4.79 -6.52 -15.01
CA PHE A 137 -3.94 -5.35 -15.21
C PHE A 137 -4.70 -4.02 -15.04
N SER A 138 -5.91 -3.91 -15.59
CA SER A 138 -6.76 -2.71 -15.47
C SER A 138 -7.15 -2.42 -14.02
N THR A 139 -7.49 -3.45 -13.25
CA THR A 139 -7.86 -3.30 -11.83
C THR A 139 -6.67 -2.82 -11.01
N ARG A 140 -5.49 -3.44 -11.21
CA ARG A 140 -4.25 -3.05 -10.52
C ARG A 140 -3.83 -1.63 -10.87
N SER A 141 -3.94 -1.26 -12.16
CA SER A 141 -3.65 0.09 -12.64
C SER A 141 -4.55 1.13 -11.98
N ALA A 142 -5.87 0.91 -12.01
CA ALA A 142 -6.82 1.82 -11.40
C ALA A 142 -6.57 2.00 -9.90
N ARG A 143 -6.29 0.91 -9.17
CA ARG A 143 -6.00 0.96 -7.74
C ARG A 143 -4.74 1.74 -7.41
N VAL A 144 -3.67 1.53 -8.18
CA VAL A 144 -2.41 2.28 -8.01
C VAL A 144 -2.62 3.76 -8.30
N SER A 145 -3.27 4.10 -9.42
CA SER A 145 -3.58 5.49 -9.77
C SER A 145 -4.39 6.17 -8.69
N SER A 146 -5.50 5.55 -8.25
CA SER A 146 -6.35 6.12 -7.20
C SER A 146 -5.61 6.30 -5.88
N PHE A 147 -4.75 5.34 -5.49
CA PHE A 147 -3.98 5.47 -4.26
C PHE A 147 -2.95 6.61 -4.33
N VAL A 148 -2.20 6.71 -5.42
CA VAL A 148 -1.16 7.75 -5.53
C VAL A 148 -1.78 9.13 -5.68
N GLU A 149 -2.88 9.27 -6.43
CA GLU A 149 -3.63 10.53 -6.54
C GLU A 149 -4.19 10.96 -5.17
N PHE A 150 -4.74 10.01 -4.40
CA PHE A 150 -5.17 10.29 -3.04
C PHE A 150 -3.99 10.67 -2.14
N PHE A 151 -2.87 9.95 -2.22
CA PHE A 151 -1.71 10.18 -1.37
C PHE A 151 -1.07 11.54 -1.65
N LYS A 152 -0.83 11.89 -2.91
CA LYS A 152 -0.17 13.14 -3.31
C LYS A 152 -0.89 13.74 -4.52
N PRO A 153 -1.99 14.49 -4.29
CA PRO A 153 -2.77 15.10 -5.35
C PRO A 153 -1.91 15.96 -6.30
N GLY A 154 -2.18 15.87 -7.60
CA GLY A 154 -1.46 16.63 -8.63
C GLY A 154 -0.08 16.08 -9.03
N LEU A 155 0.35 14.95 -8.46
CA LEU A 155 1.54 14.24 -8.96
C LEU A 155 1.23 13.58 -10.31
N THR A 156 2.10 13.75 -11.32
CA THR A 156 1.92 13.04 -12.59
C THR A 156 2.27 11.56 -12.40
N ILE A 157 1.33 10.66 -12.73
CA ILE A 157 1.52 9.21 -12.64
C ILE A 157 1.60 8.62 -14.05
N ASP A 158 2.63 7.81 -14.31
CA ASP A 158 2.85 7.13 -15.57
C ASP A 158 2.89 5.61 -15.33
N ILE A 159 1.76 4.95 -15.56
CA ILE A 159 1.63 3.49 -15.40
C ILE A 159 2.10 2.81 -16.68
N GLN A 160 3.12 1.96 -16.55
CA GLN A 160 3.74 1.25 -17.66
C GLN A 160 3.62 -0.26 -17.46
N ALA A 161 3.04 -0.95 -18.45
CA ALA A 161 3.06 -2.41 -18.46
C ALA A 161 4.49 -2.90 -18.71
N ILE A 162 5.05 -3.67 -17.78
CA ILE A 162 6.38 -4.25 -17.90
C ILE A 162 6.30 -5.76 -18.16
N ASN A 163 7.04 -6.19 -19.18
CA ASN A 163 7.22 -7.58 -19.58
C ASN A 163 8.65 -8.08 -19.27
N ASP A 164 9.48 -7.24 -18.65
CA ASP A 164 10.84 -7.54 -18.24
C ASP A 164 11.19 -6.81 -16.94
N VAL A 165 12.42 -7.00 -16.46
CA VAL A 165 12.93 -6.40 -15.22
C VAL A 165 13.29 -4.92 -15.38
N TYR A 166 13.49 -4.44 -16.61
CA TYR A 166 14.04 -3.13 -16.88
C TYR A 166 12.95 -2.06 -17.03
N GLY A 167 11.92 -2.35 -17.82
CA GLY A 167 10.92 -1.36 -18.21
C GLY A 167 11.58 -0.07 -18.74
N PRO A 168 10.95 1.10 -18.52
CA PRO A 168 11.51 2.41 -18.88
C PRO A 168 12.91 2.68 -18.30
N THR A 169 13.22 2.14 -17.12
CA THR A 169 14.50 2.37 -16.44
C THR A 169 15.71 1.83 -17.21
N GLY A 170 15.50 0.90 -18.15
CA GLY A 170 16.54 0.34 -19.00
C GLY A 170 16.89 1.15 -20.25
N TRP A 171 16.21 2.27 -20.50
CA TRP A 171 16.42 3.08 -21.71
C TRP A 171 16.13 4.58 -21.54
N ASP A 172 15.32 4.99 -20.56
CA ASP A 172 14.98 6.39 -20.31
C ASP A 172 16.10 7.08 -19.48
N PRO A 173 16.79 8.10 -20.04
CA PRO A 173 17.81 8.86 -19.34
C PRO A 173 17.22 9.86 -18.32
N ASP A 174 15.95 10.22 -18.44
CA ASP A 174 15.30 11.25 -17.63
C ASP A 174 14.83 10.74 -16.27
N ILE A 175 15.08 9.47 -15.94
CA ILE A 175 14.78 8.88 -14.63
C ILE A 175 15.99 9.08 -13.72
N GLN A 176 15.79 9.68 -12.54
CA GLN A 176 16.89 9.95 -11.59
C GLN A 176 16.91 8.99 -10.39
N ALA A 177 15.76 8.45 -9.98
CA ALA A 177 15.68 7.60 -8.80
C ALA A 177 14.87 6.31 -9.05
N LEU A 178 15.26 5.25 -8.35
CA LEU A 178 14.60 3.94 -8.35
C LEU A 178 14.27 3.55 -6.91
N VAL A 179 13.00 3.30 -6.64
CA VAL A 179 12.54 2.78 -5.35
C VAL A 179 12.37 1.27 -5.46
N VAL A 180 12.98 0.54 -4.53
CA VAL A 180 12.95 -0.93 -4.48
C VAL A 180 12.60 -1.39 -3.06
N SER A 181 11.86 -2.49 -2.96
CA SER A 181 11.77 -3.31 -1.75
C SER A 181 12.86 -4.39 -1.73
N LYS A 182 13.00 -5.11 -0.61
CA LYS A 182 13.82 -6.33 -0.53
C LYS A 182 13.50 -7.34 -1.64
N GLU A 183 12.24 -7.47 -2.02
CA GLU A 183 11.79 -8.40 -3.08
C GLU A 183 12.29 -7.99 -4.47
N THR A 184 12.39 -6.68 -4.72
CA THR A 184 12.78 -6.12 -6.03
C THR A 184 14.24 -5.69 -6.12
N LEU A 185 15.03 -5.86 -5.06
CA LEU A 185 16.42 -5.42 -4.97
C LEU A 185 17.29 -6.03 -6.09
N ASN A 186 17.14 -7.32 -6.36
CA ASN A 186 17.86 -8.00 -7.45
C ASN A 186 17.50 -7.42 -8.83
N GLY A 187 16.25 -6.96 -8.99
CA GLY A 187 15.83 -6.23 -10.20
C GLY A 187 16.55 -4.89 -10.33
N GLY A 188 16.67 -4.15 -9.23
CA GLY A 188 17.43 -2.89 -9.17
C GLY A 188 18.90 -3.06 -9.55
N GLU A 189 19.56 -4.14 -9.13
CA GLU A 189 20.94 -4.44 -9.52
C GLU A 189 21.07 -4.75 -11.02
N LYS A 190 20.11 -5.50 -11.60
CA LYS A 190 20.05 -5.73 -13.05
C LYS A 190 19.87 -4.43 -13.84
N ILE A 191 19.01 -3.52 -13.36
CA ILE A 191 18.81 -2.20 -13.95
C ILE A 191 20.11 -1.40 -13.90
N ARG A 192 20.81 -1.39 -12.75
CA ARG A 192 22.10 -0.70 -12.59
C ARG A 192 23.14 -1.20 -13.60
N ALA A 193 23.27 -2.51 -13.75
CA ALA A 193 24.18 -3.11 -14.73
C ALA A 193 23.82 -2.72 -16.17
N ARG A 194 22.54 -2.78 -16.53
CA ARG A 194 22.03 -2.41 -17.87
C ARG A 194 22.25 -0.93 -18.20
N ARG A 195 22.07 -0.04 -17.23
CA ARG A 195 22.32 1.40 -17.40
C ARG A 195 23.80 1.68 -17.60
N LYS A 196 24.67 0.99 -16.87
CA LYS A 196 26.14 1.08 -17.06
C LYS A 196 26.55 0.61 -18.46
N GLU A 197 26.01 -0.52 -18.93
CA GLU A 197 26.26 -1.05 -20.27
C GLU A 197 25.85 -0.05 -21.37
N LYS A 198 24.73 0.65 -21.17
CA LYS A 198 24.17 1.61 -22.13
C LYS A 198 24.64 3.05 -21.95
N ASN A 199 25.60 3.31 -21.06
CA ASN A 199 26.06 4.66 -20.71
C ASN A 199 24.92 5.62 -20.26
N LEU A 200 23.92 5.10 -19.57
CA LEU A 200 22.83 5.88 -18.99
C LEU A 200 23.23 6.42 -17.60
N PRO A 201 22.72 7.59 -17.18
CA PRO A 201 22.96 8.14 -15.84
C PRO A 201 22.61 7.14 -14.73
N ALA A 202 23.44 7.04 -13.70
CA ALA A 202 23.15 6.14 -12.58
C ALA A 202 21.90 6.59 -11.82
N LEU A 203 21.05 5.64 -11.42
CA LEU A 203 19.86 5.93 -10.60
C LEU A 203 20.25 5.98 -9.12
N LYS A 204 19.70 6.95 -8.39
CA LYS A 204 19.69 6.89 -6.92
C LYS A 204 18.71 5.81 -6.48
N THR A 205 19.23 4.73 -5.89
CA THR A 205 18.40 3.63 -5.37
C THR A 205 17.95 3.92 -3.94
N PHE A 206 16.65 3.78 -3.67
CA PHE A 206 16.05 3.82 -2.34
C PHE A 206 15.52 2.44 -1.99
N LEU A 207 16.13 1.78 -0.99
CA LEU A 207 15.66 0.51 -0.47
C LEU A 207 14.65 0.78 0.67
N ILE A 208 13.40 0.39 0.44
CA ILE A 208 12.34 0.47 1.45
C ILE A 208 12.17 -0.91 2.08
N ASP A 209 12.46 -0.97 3.37
CA ASP A 209 12.17 -2.16 4.17
C ASP A 209 10.72 -2.11 4.63
N VAL A 210 9.82 -2.61 3.78
CA VAL A 210 8.37 -2.63 3.98
C VAL A 210 7.96 -3.41 5.24
N VAL A 211 8.90 -4.14 5.87
CA VAL A 211 8.66 -4.96 7.06
C VAL A 211 9.13 -4.29 8.35
N SER A 212 9.91 -3.20 8.35
CA SER A 212 10.40 -2.61 9.61
C SER A 212 9.70 -1.29 9.95
N ALA A 213 8.78 -1.34 10.92
CA ALA A 213 8.28 -0.14 11.60
C ALA A 213 9.18 0.28 12.78
N THR A 214 10.12 -0.56 13.22
CA THR A 214 11.04 -0.20 14.31
C THR A 214 12.32 -1.04 14.28
N SER A 215 13.43 -0.37 13.95
CA SER A 215 14.84 -0.77 14.10
C SER A 215 15.45 -1.72 13.04
N ALA A 216 16.77 -1.54 12.85
CA ALA A 216 17.61 -2.45 12.10
C ALA A 216 17.61 -3.81 12.82
N SER A 217 16.97 -4.79 12.18
CA SER A 217 16.69 -6.14 12.69
C SER A 217 15.47 -6.20 13.62
N LEU A 218 14.34 -6.56 13.05
CA LEU A 218 13.18 -7.06 13.79
C LEU A 218 13.55 -8.38 14.47
N GLU A 219 13.05 -8.58 15.68
CA GLU A 219 13.09 -9.90 16.32
C GLU A 219 12.24 -10.89 15.50
N HIS A 220 12.59 -12.18 15.53
CA HIS A 220 11.98 -13.19 14.67
C HIS A 220 10.44 -13.28 14.82
N GLU A 221 9.89 -12.95 15.98
CA GLU A 221 8.45 -12.98 16.24
C GLU A 221 7.67 -11.85 15.54
N ASP A 222 8.20 -10.63 15.48
CA ASP A 222 7.55 -9.50 14.79
C ASP A 222 7.55 -9.68 13.27
N VAL A 223 8.61 -10.31 12.73
CA VAL A 223 8.70 -10.65 11.31
C VAL A 223 7.69 -11.72 10.93
N GLU A 224 7.53 -12.76 11.77
CA GLU A 224 6.54 -13.80 11.55
C GLU A 224 5.13 -13.23 11.72
N TRP A 225 4.88 -12.37 12.71
CA TRP A 225 3.60 -11.67 12.85
C TRP A 225 3.27 -10.78 11.64
N LEU A 226 4.22 -10.03 11.08
CA LEU A 226 3.99 -9.18 9.90
C LEU A 226 3.82 -9.97 8.61
N LYS A 227 4.49 -11.13 8.49
CA LYS A 227 4.21 -12.09 7.42
C LYS A 227 2.80 -12.66 7.61
N GLU A 228 2.52 -13.28 8.75
CA GLU A 228 1.24 -13.92 9.05
C GLU A 228 0.04 -12.95 9.06
N ASN A 229 0.25 -11.66 9.37
CA ASN A 229 -0.77 -10.62 9.38
C ASN A 229 -0.85 -9.79 8.10
N LYS A 230 -0.82 -10.49 6.95
CA LYS A 230 -1.60 -10.09 5.76
C LYS A 230 -0.97 -8.93 4.98
N LEU A 231 0.35 -8.93 4.89
CA LEU A 231 1.13 -8.00 4.07
C LEU A 231 1.66 -8.62 2.77
N SER A 232 1.22 -9.82 2.39
CA SER A 232 1.55 -10.42 1.10
C SER A 232 0.33 -10.63 0.22
N SER A 233 0.43 -10.27 -1.07
CA SER A 233 -0.58 -10.62 -2.09
C SER A 233 -0.93 -12.11 -2.08
N THR A 234 0.01 -13.00 -1.76
CA THR A 234 -0.25 -14.45 -1.74
C THR A 234 -1.20 -14.85 -0.63
N GLU A 235 -1.11 -14.20 0.53
CA GLU A 235 -1.97 -14.46 1.69
C GLU A 235 -3.35 -13.85 1.48
N VAL A 236 -3.42 -12.67 0.87
CA VAL A 236 -4.69 -12.07 0.45
C VAL A 236 -5.41 -13.01 -0.51
N ARG A 237 -4.72 -13.50 -1.55
CA ARG A 237 -5.29 -14.50 -2.48
C ARG A 237 -5.72 -15.78 -1.77
N ARG A 238 -4.89 -16.34 -0.87
CA ARG A 238 -5.22 -17.53 -0.07
C ARG A 238 -6.50 -17.31 0.74
N TRP A 239 -6.65 -16.14 1.36
CA TRP A 239 -7.82 -15.79 2.15
C TRP A 239 -9.08 -15.66 1.29
N ILE A 240 -9.00 -15.01 0.12
CA ILE A 240 -10.14 -14.87 -0.81
C ILE A 240 -10.65 -16.27 -1.20
N VAL A 241 -9.76 -17.16 -1.62
CA VAL A 241 -10.12 -18.53 -2.00
C VAL A 241 -10.72 -19.31 -0.83
N ALA A 242 -10.19 -19.16 0.38
CA ALA A 242 -10.75 -19.80 1.57
C ALA A 242 -12.17 -19.30 1.88
N LYS A 243 -12.43 -18.00 1.72
CA LYS A 243 -13.73 -17.37 1.95
C LYS A 243 -14.76 -17.79 0.90
N GLU A 244 -14.37 -17.88 -0.37
CA GLU A 244 -15.24 -18.35 -1.45
C GLU A 244 -15.68 -19.81 -1.23
N LYS A 245 -14.74 -20.68 -0.84
CA LYS A 245 -15.06 -22.08 -0.47
C LYS A 245 -16.00 -22.19 0.72
N GLY A 246 -15.79 -21.36 1.74
CA GLY A 246 -16.67 -21.32 2.92
C GLY A 246 -18.11 -20.89 2.57
N LYS A 247 -18.28 -19.94 1.64
CA LYS A 247 -19.60 -19.52 1.15
C LYS A 247 -20.28 -20.59 0.32
N GLN A 248 -19.54 -21.22 -0.61
CA GLN A 248 -20.08 -22.32 -1.43
C GLN A 248 -20.56 -23.49 -0.58
N GLY A 249 -19.78 -23.89 0.44
CA GLY A 249 -20.20 -24.95 1.36
C GLY A 249 -21.44 -24.58 2.20
N ALA A 250 -21.60 -23.32 2.59
CA ALA A 250 -22.79 -22.86 3.31
C ALA A 250 -24.05 -22.86 2.40
N GLU A 251 -23.91 -22.43 1.14
CA GLU A 251 -24.99 -22.43 0.15
C GLU A 251 -25.42 -23.86 -0.23
N GLU A 252 -24.49 -24.81 -0.34
CA GLU A 252 -24.80 -26.23 -0.58
C GLU A 252 -25.58 -26.86 0.58
N VAL A 253 -25.16 -26.62 1.82
CA VAL A 253 -25.86 -27.14 3.02
C VAL A 253 -27.26 -26.54 3.17
N GLU A 254 -27.44 -25.26 2.82
CA GLU A 254 -28.76 -24.61 2.83
C GLU A 254 -29.68 -25.17 1.73
N LYS A 255 -29.13 -25.45 0.55
CA LYS A 255 -29.87 -26.08 -0.55
C LYS A 255 -30.31 -27.50 -0.20
N GLU A 256 -29.42 -28.32 0.37
CA GLU A 256 -29.71 -29.69 0.81
C GLU A 256 -30.76 -29.71 1.93
N ARG A 257 -30.67 -28.82 2.92
CA ARG A 257 -31.72 -28.64 3.95
C ARG A 257 -33.07 -28.25 3.35
N SER A 258 -33.08 -27.42 2.31
CA SER A 258 -34.31 -27.01 1.63
C SER A 258 -34.96 -28.15 0.83
N GLU A 259 -34.15 -29.03 0.23
CA GLU A 259 -34.62 -30.19 -0.54
C GLU A 259 -35.18 -31.27 0.39
N VAL A 260 -34.45 -31.60 1.46
CA VAL A 260 -34.93 -32.53 2.52
C VAL A 260 -36.23 -32.03 3.14
N GLY A 261 -36.35 -30.71 3.38
CA GLY A 261 -37.58 -30.11 3.89
C GLY A 261 -38.79 -30.24 2.94
N LYS A 262 -38.57 -30.15 1.62
CA LYS A 262 -39.63 -30.35 0.63
C LYS A 262 -40.08 -31.81 0.55
N GLU A 263 -39.13 -32.75 0.60
CA GLU A 263 -39.41 -34.19 0.54
C GLU A 263 -40.20 -34.65 1.77
N LEU A 264 -39.87 -34.17 2.97
CA LEU A 264 -40.64 -34.42 4.20
C LEU A 264 -42.07 -33.90 4.12
N ILE A 265 -42.30 -32.71 3.55
CA ILE A 265 -43.65 -32.16 3.36
C ILE A 265 -44.44 -32.99 2.36
N GLU A 266 -43.79 -33.54 1.33
CA GLU A 266 -44.44 -34.38 0.33
C GLU A 266 -44.84 -35.75 0.89
N VAL A 267 -43.97 -36.37 1.71
CA VAL A 267 -44.27 -37.62 2.43
C VAL A 267 -45.47 -37.43 3.38
N LEU A 268 -45.48 -36.35 4.16
CA LEU A 268 -46.58 -36.06 5.10
C LEU A 268 -47.92 -35.79 4.40
N LYS A 269 -47.91 -35.23 3.17
CA LYS A 269 -49.13 -35.06 2.38
C LYS A 269 -49.69 -36.38 1.87
N ASN A 270 -48.83 -37.34 1.55
CA ASN A 270 -49.24 -38.65 1.04
C ASN A 270 -49.76 -39.60 2.13
N GLU A 271 -49.36 -39.42 3.40
CA GLU A 271 -49.86 -40.23 4.53
C GLU A 271 -51.22 -39.76 5.09
N VAL A 272 -51.68 -38.55 4.75
CA VAL A 272 -52.94 -37.96 5.27
C VAL A 272 -54.10 -38.06 4.27
N THR A 273 -53.91 -38.77 3.15
CA THR A 273 -54.94 -39.01 2.12
C THR A 273 -55.37 -40.47 2.09
#